data_AF-A0A328RK17-F1
#
_entry.id   AF-A0A328RK17-F1
#
_cell.length_a   1.000
_cell.length_b   1.000
_cell.length_c   1.000
_cell.angle_alpha   90.00
_cell.angle_beta   90.00
_cell.angle_gamma   90.00
#
_symmetry.space_group_name_H-M   'P 1'
#
loop_
_entity.id
_entity.type
_entity.pdbx_description
1 polymer ?
#
loop_
_entity_poly.entity_id
_entity_poly.type
_entity_poly.pdbx_seq_one_letter_code
_entity_poly.pdbx_strand_id
1 'polypeptide(L)'
;MHFKHSPKDSPGLLLWQLCTIWSRKINQLLKQFNITHVQFVILANIKWLTLSKQLVTQVLIANLSKIDPVVISNVLKTLESKQLVKRKTSKDTRFKEVKLTKEGLDLLALAISEVETFDTDFFKDCPDLISFNKGITSLLQSN
;
A
#
# COMPACT_ATOMS: atom_id res chain seq x y z
N MET A 1 -1.09 24.62 -29.11
CA MET A 1 -1.25 24.56 -27.64
C MET A 1 0.13 24.77 -27.02
N HIS A 2 0.45 26.00 -26.59
CA HIS A 2 1.75 26.31 -26.00
C HIS A 2 1.68 26.10 -24.49
N PHE A 3 2.43 25.13 -23.96
CA PHE A 3 2.65 25.04 -22.53
C PHE A 3 3.50 26.24 -22.10
N LYS A 4 2.97 27.09 -21.21
CA LYS A 4 3.63 28.31 -20.70
C LYS A 4 4.80 28.04 -19.73
N HIS A 5 5.04 26.78 -19.39
CA HIS A 5 5.97 26.37 -18.34
C HIS A 5 6.83 25.19 -18.82
N SER A 6 8.08 25.12 -18.35
CA SER A 6 8.96 23.98 -18.63
C SER A 6 8.32 22.70 -18.08
N PRO A 7 8.57 21.51 -18.67
CA PRO A 7 8.14 20.24 -18.06
C PRO A 7 8.56 20.10 -16.59
N LYS A 8 9.65 20.77 -16.19
CA LYS A 8 10.16 20.83 -14.80
C LYS A 8 9.34 21.70 -13.85
N ASP A 9 8.41 22.49 -14.36
CA ASP A 9 7.57 23.39 -13.58
C ASP A 9 6.12 22.88 -13.47
N SER A 10 5.82 21.71 -14.06
CA SER A 10 4.48 21.11 -14.04
C SER A 10 4.33 20.14 -12.85
N PRO A 11 3.63 20.53 -11.76
CA PRO A 11 3.51 19.67 -10.59
C PRO A 11 2.80 18.34 -10.90
N GLY A 12 1.80 18.36 -11.79
CA GLY A 12 1.09 17.14 -12.20
C GLY A 12 1.98 16.17 -12.99
N LEU A 13 2.81 16.68 -13.90
CA LEU A 13 3.74 15.84 -14.67
C LEU A 13 4.83 15.25 -13.76
N LEU A 14 5.43 16.07 -12.90
CA LEU A 14 6.46 15.63 -11.95
C LEU A 14 5.91 14.59 -10.98
N LEU A 15 4.71 14.80 -10.42
CA LEU A 15 4.04 13.83 -9.56
C LEU A 15 3.86 12.49 -10.28
N TRP A 16 3.31 12.51 -11.49
CA TRP A 16 3.11 11.30 -12.27
C TRP A 16 4.42 10.56 -12.57
N GLN A 17 5.47 11.29 -12.98
CA GLN A 17 6.79 10.70 -13.24
C GLN A 17 7.39 10.08 -11.99
N LEU A 18 7.36 10.79 -10.86
CA LEU A 18 7.89 10.32 -9.59
C LEU A 18 7.14 9.08 -9.09
N CYS A 19 5.80 9.12 -9.10
CA CYS A 19 4.96 7.97 -8.75
C CYS A 19 5.22 6.77 -9.66
N THR A 20 5.43 6.99 -10.96
CA THR A 20 5.73 5.92 -11.92
C THR A 20 7.08 5.26 -11.63
N ILE A 21 8.12 6.07 -11.41
CA ILE A 21 9.47 5.58 -11.11
C ILE A 21 9.48 4.84 -9.77
N TRP A 22 8.90 5.44 -8.73
CA TRP A 22 8.78 4.83 -7.41
C TRP A 22 8.03 3.51 -7.47
N SER A 23 6.85 3.49 -8.09
CA SER A 23 6.01 2.28 -8.25
C SER A 23 6.75 1.16 -8.98
N ARG A 24 7.51 1.48 -10.03
CA ARG A 24 8.29 0.47 -10.76
C ARG A 24 9.38 -0.15 -9.88
N LYS A 25 10.11 0.67 -9.12
CA LYS A 25 11.21 0.21 -8.26
C LYS A 25 10.71 -0.60 -7.08
N ILE A 26 9.67 -0.15 -6.37
CA ILE A 26 9.10 -0.89 -5.24
C ILE A 26 8.50 -2.24 -5.70
N ASN A 27 7.86 -2.28 -6.88
CA ASN A 27 7.40 -3.56 -7.43
C ASN A 27 8.55 -4.49 -7.80
N GLN A 28 9.69 -3.96 -8.27
CA GLN A 28 10.88 -4.78 -8.56
C GLN A 28 11.47 -5.36 -7.27
N LEU A 29 11.55 -4.58 -6.19
CA LEU A 29 11.96 -5.05 -4.87
C LEU A 29 11.05 -6.19 -4.38
N LEU A 30 9.74 -5.97 -4.40
CA LEU A 30 8.76 -6.91 -3.87
C LEU A 30 8.64 -8.22 -4.66
N LYS A 31 9.24 -8.31 -5.86
CA LYS A 31 9.33 -9.58 -6.61
C LYS A 31 10.03 -10.67 -5.81
N GLN A 32 11.00 -10.35 -4.97
CA GLN A 32 11.71 -11.34 -4.14
C GLN A 32 10.78 -12.03 -3.14
N PHE A 33 9.71 -11.36 -2.73
CA PHE A 33 8.66 -11.88 -1.85
C PHE A 33 7.47 -12.47 -2.63
N ASN A 34 7.57 -12.52 -3.97
CA ASN A 34 6.47 -12.92 -4.84
C ASN A 34 5.17 -12.15 -4.53
N ILE A 35 5.23 -10.86 -4.25
CA ILE A 35 4.04 -10.01 -4.05
C ILE A 35 4.14 -8.71 -4.85
N THR A 36 2.98 -8.10 -5.15
CA THR A 36 2.91 -6.76 -5.74
C THR A 36 2.85 -5.69 -4.65
N HIS A 37 3.08 -4.43 -5.01
CA HIS A 37 2.95 -3.32 -4.06
C HIS A 37 1.55 -3.23 -3.43
N VAL A 38 0.49 -3.43 -4.23
CA VAL A 38 -0.89 -3.44 -3.69
C VAL A 38 -1.12 -4.60 -2.71
N GLN A 39 -0.53 -5.78 -2.98
CA GLN A 39 -0.56 -6.92 -2.07
C GLN A 39 0.15 -6.60 -0.75
N PHE A 40 1.32 -5.97 -0.81
CA PHE A 40 2.05 -5.48 0.36
C PHE A 40 1.22 -4.50 1.20
N VAL A 41 0.66 -3.46 0.58
CA VAL A 41 -0.17 -2.45 1.27
C VAL A 41 -1.36 -3.11 1.97
N ILE A 42 -2.01 -4.09 1.34
CA ILE A 42 -3.14 -4.79 1.94
C ILE A 42 -2.69 -5.65 3.14
N LEU A 43 -1.56 -6.35 3.05
CA LEU A 43 -1.01 -7.11 4.19
C LEU A 43 -0.69 -6.18 5.38
N ALA A 44 -0.04 -5.04 5.12
CA ALA A 44 0.25 -4.03 6.14
C ALA A 44 -1.03 -3.46 6.79
N ASN A 45 -2.05 -3.15 5.98
CA ASN A 45 -3.35 -2.69 6.48
C ASN A 45 -4.06 -3.74 7.34
N ILE A 46 -4.03 -5.02 6.94
CA ILE A 46 -4.59 -6.10 7.77
C ILE A 46 -3.85 -6.17 9.11
N LYS A 47 -2.52 -6.08 9.11
CA LYS A 47 -1.72 -6.09 10.35
C LYS A 47 -2.11 -4.93 11.27
N TRP A 48 -2.17 -3.71 10.74
CA TRP A 48 -2.56 -2.51 11.50
C TRP A 48 -3.99 -2.61 12.06
N LEU A 49 -4.94 -3.04 11.24
CA LEU A 49 -6.32 -3.24 11.67
C LEU A 49 -6.44 -4.33 12.73
N THR A 50 -5.61 -5.39 12.66
CA THR A 50 -5.60 -6.46 13.66
C THR A 50 -5.13 -5.94 15.03
N LEU A 51 -4.22 -4.96 15.07
CA LEU A 51 -3.76 -4.35 16.32
C LEU A 51 -4.83 -3.46 16.98
N SER A 52 -5.72 -2.87 16.17
CA SER A 52 -6.69 -1.87 16.64
C SER A 52 -8.15 -2.35 16.68
N LYS A 53 -8.46 -3.51 16.07
CA LYS A 53 -9.82 -4.05 15.95
C LYS A 53 -9.85 -5.55 16.22
N GLN A 54 -10.94 -6.01 16.84
CA GLN A 54 -11.19 -7.43 17.09
C GLN A 54 -11.63 -8.21 15.84
N LEU A 55 -12.24 -7.55 14.85
CA LEU A 55 -12.73 -8.16 13.61
C LEU A 55 -12.28 -7.34 12.39
N VAL A 56 -11.34 -7.88 11.61
CA VAL A 56 -10.90 -7.27 10.35
C VAL A 56 -11.74 -7.82 9.19
N THR A 57 -12.38 -6.94 8.44
CA THR A 57 -13.23 -7.30 7.29
C THR A 57 -12.72 -6.64 6.02
N GLN A 58 -13.14 -7.18 4.87
CA GLN A 58 -12.84 -6.58 3.56
C GLN A 58 -13.27 -5.11 3.46
N VAL A 59 -14.43 -4.76 4.05
CA VAL A 59 -14.95 -3.38 4.06
C VAL A 59 -14.01 -2.45 4.83
N LEU A 60 -13.51 -2.90 5.99
CA LEU A 60 -12.56 -2.10 6.78
C LEU A 60 -11.24 -1.89 6.02
N ILE A 61 -10.75 -2.93 5.33
CA ILE A 61 -9.53 -2.85 4.53
C ILE A 61 -9.72 -1.86 3.36
N ALA A 62 -10.85 -1.92 2.65
CA ALA A 62 -11.17 -0.98 1.56
C ALA A 62 -11.25 0.47 2.06
N ASN A 63 -11.94 0.70 3.19
CA ASN A 63 -12.09 2.04 3.77
C ASN A 63 -10.74 2.65 4.19
N LEU A 64 -9.84 1.85 4.78
CA LEU A 64 -8.51 2.31 5.21
C LEU A 64 -7.60 2.59 4.02
N SER A 65 -7.60 1.70 3.02
CA SER A 65 -6.71 1.82 1.86
C SER A 65 -7.19 2.80 0.79
N LYS A 66 -8.47 3.21 0.82
CA LYS A 66 -9.13 3.97 -0.25
C LYS A 66 -9.09 3.26 -1.62
N ILE A 67 -8.91 1.94 -1.61
CA ILE A 67 -8.92 1.09 -2.81
C ILE A 67 -10.33 0.52 -3.01
N ASP A 68 -10.76 0.44 -4.26
CA ASP A 68 -12.06 -0.11 -4.64
C ASP A 68 -12.30 -1.51 -4.02
N PRO A 69 -13.48 -1.78 -3.45
CA PRO A 69 -13.79 -3.06 -2.82
C PRO A 69 -13.62 -4.29 -3.73
N VAL A 70 -13.81 -4.16 -5.05
CA VAL A 70 -13.59 -5.22 -6.04
C VAL A 70 -12.10 -5.53 -6.14
N VAL A 71 -11.25 -4.50 -6.21
CA VAL A 71 -9.80 -4.66 -6.22
C VAL A 71 -9.34 -5.34 -4.93
N ILE A 72 -9.83 -4.90 -3.76
CA ILE A 72 -9.53 -5.57 -2.48
C ILE A 72 -9.96 -7.04 -2.54
N SER A 73 -11.16 -7.36 -3.04
CA SER A 73 -11.65 -8.74 -3.16
C SER A 73 -10.70 -9.63 -3.94
N ASN A 74 -10.25 -9.15 -5.10
CA ASN A 74 -9.37 -9.89 -6.00
C ASN A 74 -7.96 -10.06 -5.40
N VAL A 75 -7.46 -9.02 -4.73
CA VAL A 75 -6.17 -9.13 -4.04
C VAL A 75 -6.24 -10.09 -2.86
N LEU A 76 -7.31 -10.05 -2.04
CA LEU A 76 -7.49 -10.99 -0.95
C LEU A 76 -7.61 -12.44 -1.42
N LYS A 77 -8.28 -12.70 -2.56
CA LYS A 77 -8.30 -14.03 -3.19
C LYS A 77 -6.89 -14.49 -3.57
N THR A 78 -6.09 -13.60 -4.14
CA THR A 78 -4.71 -13.90 -4.55
C THR A 78 -3.79 -14.12 -3.35
N LEU A 79 -3.95 -13.33 -2.29
CA LEU A 79 -3.19 -13.51 -1.05
C LEU A 79 -3.57 -14.81 -0.33
N GLU A 80 -4.84 -15.22 -0.42
CA GLU A 80 -5.31 -16.49 0.17
C GLU A 80 -4.77 -17.69 -0.62
N SER A 81 -4.74 -17.63 -1.96
CA SER A 81 -4.10 -18.70 -2.75
C SER A 81 -2.59 -18.80 -2.52
N LYS A 82 -1.94 -17.69 -2.15
CA LYS A 82 -0.55 -17.65 -1.68
C LYS A 82 -0.36 -18.04 -0.22
N GLN A 83 -1.44 -18.42 0.48
CA GLN A 83 -1.42 -18.79 1.90
C GLN A 83 -0.93 -17.68 2.86
N LEU A 84 -0.99 -16.41 2.44
CA LEU A 84 -0.56 -15.26 3.25
C LEU A 84 -1.71 -14.69 4.11
N VAL A 85 -2.95 -14.94 3.68
CA VAL A 85 -4.15 -14.57 4.43
C VAL A 85 -5.11 -15.76 4.51
N LYS A 86 -5.97 -15.74 5.53
CA LYS A 86 -7.08 -16.67 5.68
C LYS A 86 -8.38 -15.89 5.85
N ARG A 87 -9.42 -16.31 5.12
CA ARG A 87 -10.77 -15.77 5.29
C ARG A 87 -11.67 -16.79 5.96
N LYS A 88 -12.35 -16.40 7.03
CA LYS A 88 -13.30 -17.26 7.75
C LYS A 88 -14.62 -16.54 7.95
N THR A 89 -15.73 -17.28 7.88
CA THR A 89 -17.02 -16.77 8.35
C THR A 89 -16.89 -16.46 9.84
N SER A 90 -17.27 -15.24 10.23
CA SER A 90 -17.21 -14.82 11.64
C SER A 90 -18.36 -15.46 12.44
N LYS A 91 -18.38 -15.25 13.77
CA LYS A 91 -19.50 -15.69 14.62
C LYS A 91 -20.84 -15.08 14.16
N ASP A 92 -20.79 -13.85 13.65
CA ASP A 92 -21.87 -13.27 12.86
C ASP A 92 -21.64 -13.67 11.40
N THR A 93 -22.49 -14.57 10.88
CA THR A 93 -22.35 -15.19 9.56
C THR A 93 -22.41 -14.20 8.40
N ARG A 94 -22.86 -12.97 8.66
CA ARG A 94 -22.92 -11.88 7.68
C ARG A 94 -21.53 -11.33 7.34
N PHE A 95 -20.52 -11.57 8.19
CA PHE A 95 -19.17 -11.06 7.99
C PHE A 95 -18.15 -12.17 7.75
N LYS A 96 -17.21 -11.88 6.84
CA LYS A 96 -15.99 -12.67 6.65
C LYS A 96 -14.83 -11.95 7.32
N GLU A 97 -14.28 -12.60 8.33
CA GLU A 97 -13.06 -12.19 9.01
C GLU A 97 -11.84 -12.50 8.13
N VAL A 98 -10.93 -11.56 8.02
CA VAL A 98 -9.65 -11.69 7.30
C VAL A 98 -8.53 -11.67 8.33
N LYS A 99 -7.63 -12.65 8.29
CA LYS A 99 -6.41 -12.67 9.13
C LYS A 99 -5.17 -12.94 8.30
N LEU A 100 -4.05 -12.39 8.72
CA LEU A 100 -2.75 -12.88 8.27
C LEU A 100 -2.52 -14.30 8.81
N THR A 101 -1.93 -15.15 7.98
CA THR A 101 -1.37 -16.43 8.43
C THR A 101 -0.03 -16.20 9.11
N LYS A 102 0.60 -17.26 9.63
CA LYS A 102 1.95 -17.16 10.17
C LYS A 102 2.94 -16.80 9.05
N GLU A 103 2.81 -17.46 7.92
CA GLU A 103 3.59 -17.23 6.70
C GLU A 103 3.41 -15.80 6.19
N GLY A 104 2.17 -15.28 6.24
CA GLY A 104 1.87 -13.89 5.89
C GLY A 104 2.48 -12.87 6.85
N LEU A 105 2.55 -13.16 8.14
CA LEU A 105 3.21 -12.31 9.13
C LEU A 105 4.72 -12.29 8.94
N ASP A 106 5.34 -13.46 8.77
CA ASP A 106 6.79 -13.61 8.60
C ASP A 106 7.25 -12.91 7.31
N LEU A 107 6.54 -13.12 6.20
CA LEU A 107 6.82 -12.44 4.93
C LEU A 107 6.64 -10.93 5.05
N LEU A 108 5.56 -10.46 5.70
CA LEU A 108 5.30 -9.04 5.86
C LEU A 108 6.39 -8.36 6.69
N ALA A 109 6.90 -9.00 7.75
CA ALA A 109 7.97 -8.44 8.56
C ALA A 109 9.24 -8.20 7.75
N LEU A 110 9.64 -9.17 6.91
CA LEU A 110 10.78 -9.02 6.00
C LEU A 110 10.54 -7.94 4.94
N ALA A 111 9.35 -7.93 4.34
CA ALA A 111 9.00 -6.96 3.32
C ALA A 111 8.96 -5.52 3.85
N ILE A 112 8.51 -5.30 5.09
CA ILE A 112 8.51 -3.97 5.73
C ILE A 112 9.95 -3.44 5.82
N SER A 113 10.89 -4.23 6.34
CA SER A 113 12.29 -3.82 6.49
C SER A 113 12.92 -3.40 5.14
N GLU A 114 12.64 -4.17 4.08
CA GLU A 114 13.15 -3.87 2.74
C GLU A 114 12.49 -2.61 2.15
N VAL A 115 11.18 -2.44 2.33
CA VAL A 115 10.45 -1.25 1.86
C VAL A 115 10.90 0.01 2.59
N GLU A 116 11.11 -0.05 3.91
CA GLU A 116 11.61 1.10 4.69
C GLU A 116 13.01 1.53 4.24
N THR A 117 13.89 0.55 4.00
CA THR A 117 15.24 0.81 3.46
C THR A 117 15.15 1.44 2.07
N PHE A 118 14.30 0.86 1.20
CA PHE A 118 14.08 1.38 -0.14
C PHE A 118 13.52 2.81 -0.14
N ASP A 119 12.52 3.11 0.69
CA ASP A 119 11.93 4.45 0.77
C ASP A 119 12.95 5.46 1.31
N THR A 120 13.73 5.09 2.33
CA THR A 120 14.83 5.92 2.84
C THR A 120 15.81 6.26 1.72
N ASP A 121 16.25 5.25 0.95
CA ASP A 121 17.17 5.44 -0.17
C ASP A 121 16.56 6.21 -1.34
N PHE A 122 15.27 6.03 -1.62
CA PHE A 122 14.57 6.69 -2.71
C PHE A 122 14.42 8.19 -2.45
N PHE A 123 14.15 8.58 -1.20
CA PHE A 123 13.91 9.97 -0.81
C PHE A 123 15.15 10.66 -0.24
N LYS A 124 16.32 10.00 -0.14
CA LYS A 124 17.55 10.57 0.46
C LYS A 124 18.03 11.86 -0.19
N ASP A 125 17.82 12.01 -1.50
CA ASP A 125 18.25 13.19 -2.27
C ASP A 125 17.21 14.31 -2.25
N CYS A 126 16.09 14.15 -1.52
CA CYS A 126 15.10 15.20 -1.32
C CYS A 126 15.68 16.27 -0.36
N PRO A 127 15.92 17.51 -0.82
CA PRO A 127 16.61 18.52 -0.01
C PRO A 127 15.79 18.99 1.20
N ASP A 128 14.46 18.90 1.14
CA ASP A 128 13.56 19.20 2.25
C ASP A 128 12.36 18.22 2.26
N LEU A 129 12.59 17.06 2.88
CA LEU A 129 11.58 16.01 3.01
C LEU A 129 10.40 16.44 3.91
N ILE A 130 10.63 17.36 4.86
CA ILE A 130 9.58 17.83 5.78
C ILE A 130 8.56 18.66 5.00
N SER A 131 9.01 19.62 4.20
CA SER A 131 8.13 20.45 3.37
C SER A 131 7.44 19.62 2.29
N PHE A 132 8.14 18.66 1.69
CA PHE A 132 7.57 17.71 0.72
C PHE A 132 6.38 16.94 1.34
N ASN A 133 6.59 16.32 2.51
CA ASN A 133 5.55 15.55 3.19
C ASN A 133 4.35 16.42 3.58
N LYS A 134 4.59 17.62 4.12
CA LYS A 134 3.51 18.58 4.44
C LYS A 134 2.68 18.93 3.21
N GLY A 135 3.33 19.19 2.07
CA GLY A 135 2.65 19.49 0.81
C GLY A 135 1.74 18.34 0.35
N ILE A 136 2.25 17.11 0.35
CA ILE A 136 1.46 15.92 -0.01
C ILE A 136 0.29 15.72 0.96
N THR A 137 0.53 15.81 2.27
CA THR A 137 -0.54 15.65 3.27
C THR A 137 -1.66 16.68 3.09
N SER A 138 -1.32 17.95 2.83
CA SER A 138 -2.33 18.99 2.58
C SER A 138 -3.16 18.70 1.32
N LEU A 139 -2.52 18.20 0.25
CA LEU A 139 -3.22 17.82 -0.98
C LEU A 139 -4.15 16.62 -0.76
N LEU A 140 -3.72 15.62 0.01
CA LEU A 140 -4.53 14.44 0.36
C LEU A 140 -5.71 14.76 1.28
N GLN A 141 -5.65 15.84 2.07
CA GLN A 141 -6.76 16.28 2.93
C GLN A 141 -7.79 17.13 2.17
N SER A 142 -7.36 17.76 1.08
CA SER A 142 -8.17 18.70 0.30
C SER A 142 -8.90 18.04 -0.88
N ASN A 143 -8.74 16.73 -1.09
CA ASN A 143 -9.34 15.92 -2.15
C ASN A 143 -9.85 14.59 -1.57
#